data_AF-A0A366ELC3-F1
#
_entry.id   AF-A0A366ELC3-F1
#
_cell.length_a   1.000
_cell.length_b   1.000
_cell.length_c   1.000
_cell.angle_alpha   90.00
_cell.angle_beta   90.00
_cell.angle_gamma   90.00
#
_symmetry.space_group_name_H-M   'P 1'
#
loop_
_entity.id
_entity.type
_entity.pdbx_description
1 polymer ?
#
loop_
_entity_poly.entity_id
_entity_poly.type
_entity_poly.pdbx_seq_one_letter_code
_entity_poly.pdbx_strand_id
1 'polypeptide(L)' 'MCMWKDWKLPKARKRNLVRLGVPKGKAHEWANSRKRFWRVTKSLILERTLNNTFWNRLGLLSLYQRYYSILT' A
#
# COMPACT_ATOMS: atom_id res chain seq x y z
N MET A 1 -1.91 1.42 6.36
CA MET A 1 -1.31 1.05 7.67
C MET A 1 -1.36 -0.47 7.89
N CYS A 2 -2.49 -1.12 7.61
CA CYS A 2 -2.70 -2.55 7.83
C CYS A 2 -1.76 -3.45 7.02
N MET A 3 -1.72 -3.33 5.69
CA MET A 3 -0.91 -4.24 4.83
C MET A 3 0.58 -4.25 5.19
N TRP A 4 1.17 -3.09 5.51
CA TRP A 4 2.60 -3.01 5.86
C TRP A 4 2.90 -3.66 7.21
N LYS A 5 1.93 -3.65 8.14
CA LYS A 5 2.00 -4.35 9.42
C LYS A 5 1.89 -5.87 9.23
N ASP A 6 1.07 -6.31 8.28
CA ASP A 6 0.92 -7.73 7.94
C ASP A 6 2.19 -8.30 7.30
N TRP A 7 2.92 -7.48 6.54
CA TRP A 7 4.21 -7.85 5.96
C TRP A 7 5.34 -7.73 7.00
N LYS A 8 5.36 -8.63 7.97
CA LYS A 8 6.32 -8.60 9.09
C LYS A 8 7.78 -8.75 8.61
N LEU A 9 8.04 -9.67 7.68
CA LEU A 9 9.38 -9.99 7.21
C LEU A 9 9.80 -9.13 6.00
N PRO A 10 11.08 -8.68 5.91
CA PRO A 10 11.57 -7.95 4.73
C PRO A 10 11.41 -8.73 3.42
N LYS A 11 11.58 -10.06 3.45
CA LYS A 11 11.36 -10.93 2.28
C LYS A 11 9.90 -10.88 1.80
N ALA A 12 8.93 -10.85 2.72
CA ALA A 12 7.51 -10.73 2.40
C ALA A 12 7.18 -9.35 1.83
N ARG A 13 7.70 -8.28 2.44
CA ARG A 13 7.56 -6.91 1.92
C ARG A 13 8.10 -6.80 0.50
N LYS A 14 9.32 -7.28 0.25
CA LYS A 14 9.93 -7.26 -1.09
C LYS A 14 9.07 -8.02 -2.11
N ARG A 15 8.63 -9.24 -1.77
CA ARG A 15 7.78 -10.05 -2.66
C ARG A 15 6.47 -9.35 -3.00
N ASN A 16 5.81 -8.75 -2.01
CA ASN A 16 4.54 -8.07 -2.22
C ASN A 16 4.71 -6.77 -3.00
N LEU A 17 5.76 -5.98 -2.73
CA LEU A 17 6.08 -4.79 -3.52
C LEU A 17 6.35 -5.13 -4.98
N VAL A 18 7.07 -6.23 -5.27
CA VAL A 18 7.30 -6.69 -6.66
C VAL A 18 5.98 -7.10 -7.32
N ARG A 19 5.08 -7.79 -6.59
CA ARG A 19 3.74 -8.14 -7.09
C ARG A 19 2.89 -6.91 -7.40
N LEU A 20 3.10 -5.82 -6.68
CA LEU A 20 2.45 -4.51 -6.91
C LEU A 20 3.14 -3.68 -8.01
N GLY A 21 4.11 -4.25 -8.73
CA GLY A 21 4.75 -3.60 -9.88
C GLY A 21 6.00 -2.78 -9.53
N VAL A 22 6.50 -2.83 -8.30
CA VAL A 22 7.75 -2.14 -7.94
C VAL A 22 8.95 -2.89 -8.51
N PRO A 23 9.88 -2.22 -9.21
CA PRO A 23 11.11 -2.85 -9.69
C PRO A 23 11.89 -3.54 -8.57
N LYS A 24 12.46 -4.72 -8.84
CA LYS A 24 13.11 -5.58 -7.82
C LYS A 24 14.14 -4.85 -6.94
N GLY A 25 14.94 -3.96 -7.54
CA GLY A 25 15.93 -3.14 -6.82
C GLY A 25 15.28 -2.18 -5.82
N LYS A 26 14.30 -1.39 -6.29
CA LYS A 26 13.53 -0.47 -5.41
C LYS A 26 12.72 -1.21 -4.36
N ALA A 27 12.13 -2.35 -4.71
CA ALA A 27 11.42 -3.18 -3.74
C ALA A 27 12.35 -3.70 -2.62
N HIS A 28 13.62 -3.99 -2.94
CA HIS A 28 14.61 -4.37 -1.94
C HIS A 28 14.99 -3.22 -1.01
N GLU A 29 15.24 -2.04 -1.58
CA GLU A 29 15.52 -0.80 -0.81
C GLU A 29 14.38 -0.48 0.15
N TRP A 30 13.14 -0.49 -0.36
CA TRP A 30 11.94 -0.12 0.42
C TRP A 30 11.57 -1.15 1.48
N ALA A 31 11.74 -2.45 1.19
CA ALA A 31 11.44 -3.52 2.15
C ALA A 31 12.32 -3.46 3.41
N ASN A 32 13.56 -2.99 3.27
CA ASN A 32 14.56 -2.89 4.34
C ASN A 32 14.58 -1.51 5.01
N SER A 33 13.61 -0.64 4.73
CA SER A 33 13.54 0.67 5.37
C SER A 33 13.43 0.54 6.89
N ARG A 34 14.26 1.28 7.64
CA ARG A 34 14.17 1.39 9.11
C ARG A 34 13.08 2.35 9.58
N LYS A 35 12.30 2.93 8.67
CA LYS A 35 11.17 3.80 9.01
C LYS A 35 10.10 2.98 9.72
N ARG A 36 9.58 3.49 10.85
CA ARG A 36 8.41 2.88 11.53
C ARG A 36 7.20 2.87 10.59
N PHE A 37 6.30 1.91 10.80
CA PHE A 37 5.12 1.64 9.97
C PHE A 37 4.33 2.91 9.58
N TRP A 38 4.07 3.81 10.52
CA TRP A 38 3.32 5.05 10.27
C TRP A 38 4.04 6.03 9.34
N ARG A 39 5.38 6.09 9.42
CA ARG A 39 6.17 6.90 8.49
C ARG A 39 6.19 6.30 7.09
N VAL A 40 6.12 4.98 6.97
CA VAL A 40 6.06 4.30 5.66
C VAL A 40 4.70 4.50 4.99
N THR A 41 3.60 4.54 5.74
CA THR A 41 2.26 4.78 5.19
C THR A 41 2.08 6.13 4.53
N LYS A 42 2.79 7.16 5.02
CA LYS A 42 2.79 8.50 4.43
C LYS A 42 3.98 8.74 3.48
N SER A 43 4.60 7.67 2.99
CA SER A 43 5.73 7.77 2.06
C SER A 43 5.33 7.30 0.66
N LEU A 44 6.09 7.78 -0.33
CA LEU A 44 5.94 7.41 -1.74
C LEU A 44 5.95 5.89 -1.98
N ILE A 45 6.52 5.11 -1.04
CA ILE A 45 6.53 3.63 -1.08
C ILE A 45 5.10 3.08 -1.13
N LEU A 46 4.26 3.51 -0.20
CA LEU A 46 2.88 2.99 -0.07
C LEU A 46 1.88 3.80 -0.87
N GLU A 47 2.13 5.10 -1.06
CA GLU A 47 1.30 5.95 -1.92
C GLU A 47 1.26 5.46 -3.37
N ARG A 48 2.41 5.02 -3.92
CA ARG A 48 2.48 4.48 -5.28
C ARG A 48 1.96 3.06 -5.41
N THR A 49 2.03 2.26 -4.36
CA THR A 49 1.73 0.82 -4.42
C THR A 49 0.35 0.44 -3.91
N LEU A 50 -0.19 1.17 -2.93
CA LEU A 50 -1.49 0.95 -2.31
C LEU A 50 -2.41 2.16 -2.53
N ASN A 51 -2.58 2.54 -3.80
CA ASN A 51 -3.43 3.65 -4.21
C ASN A 51 -4.92 3.25 -4.21
N ASN A 52 -5.80 4.22 -4.50
CA ASN A 52 -7.25 3.98 -4.53
C ASN A 52 -7.66 2.87 -5.52
N THR A 53 -6.96 2.72 -6.64
CA THR A 53 -7.27 1.67 -7.61
C THR A 53 -6.94 0.28 -7.07
N PHE A 54 -5.86 0.14 -6.30
CA PHE A 54 -5.55 -1.09 -5.57
C PHE A 54 -6.66 -1.45 -4.57
N TRP A 55 -7.11 -0.48 -3.77
CA TRP A 55 -8.16 -0.71 -2.77
C TRP A 55 -9.52 -1.01 -3.38
N ASN A 56 -9.88 -0.31 -4.46
CA ASN A 56 -11.10 -0.59 -5.21
C ASN A 56 -11.11 -2.01 -5.78
N ARG A 57 -9.96 -2.50 -6.29
CA ARG A 57 -9.81 -3.90 -6.75
C ARG A 57 -9.97 -4.93 -5.64
N LEU A 58 -9.66 -4.56 -4.40
CA LEU A 58 -9.91 -5.39 -3.22
C LEU A 58 -11.35 -5.31 -2.70
N GLY A 59 -12.22 -4.53 -3.36
CA GLY A 59 -13.61 -4.35 -2.95
C GLY A 59 -13.81 -3.32 -1.84
N LEU A 60 -12.79 -2.51 -1.52
CA LEU A 60 -12.96 -1.41 -0.57
C LEU A 60 -13.79 -0.30 -1.25
N LEU A 61 -14.99 -0.06 -0.71
CA LEU A 61 -15.85 1.01 -1.20
C LEU A 61 -15.34 2.37 -0.74
N SER A 62 -15.28 3.32 -1.68
CA SER A 62 -14.96 4.70 -1.35
C SER A 62 -16.10 5.33 -0.55
N LEU A 63 -15.80 5.80 0.66
CA LEU A 63 -16.76 6.50 1.51
C LEU A 63 -17.28 7.77 0.84
N TYR A 64 -16.41 8.48 0.12
CA TYR A 64 -16.78 9.66 -0.66
C TYR A 64 -17.81 9.30 -1.73
N GLN A 65 -17.57 8.25 -2.53
CA GLN A 65 -18.54 7.82 -3.55
C GLN A 65 -19.87 7.42 -2.93
N ARG A 66 -19.85 6.71 -1.79
CA ARG A 66 -21.08 6.34 -1.07
C ARG A 66 -21.84 7.55 -0.57
N TYR A 67 -21.15 8.55 -0.01
CA TYR A 67 -21.76 9.79 0.48
C TYR A 67 -22.50 10.51 -0.66
N TYR A 68 -21.85 10.70 -1.81
CA TYR A 68 -22.50 11.35 -2.96
C TYR A 68 -23.69 10.56 -3.50
N SER A 69 -23.61 9.22 -3.55
CA SER A 69 -24.72 8.38 -4.02
C SER A 69 -25.99 8.44 -3.16
N ILE A 70 -25.88 8.96 -1.93
CA ILE A 70 -27.02 9.15 -1.01
C ILE A 70 -27.56 10.58 -1.12
N LEU A 71 -26.70 11.53 -1.50
CA LEU A 71 -27.04 12.94 -1.59
C LEU A 71 -27.71 13.31 -2.94
N THR A 72 -27.40 12.56 -3.99
CA THR A 72 -28.07 12.59 -5.31
C THR A 72 -29.16 11.54 -5.36
#